data_AF-A0A7W2TDW6-F1
#
_entry.id   AF-A0A7W2TDW6-F1
#
_cell.length_a   1.000
_cell.length_b   1.000
_cell.length_c   1.000
_cell.angle_alpha   90.00
_cell.angle_beta   90.00
_cell.angle_gamma   90.00
#
_symmetry.space_group_name_H-M   'P 1'
#
loop_
_entity.id
_entity.type
_entity.pdbx_description
1 polymer ?
#
loop_
_entity_poly.entity_id
_entity_poly.type
_entity_poly.pdbx_seq_one_letter_code
_entity_poly.pdbx_strand_id
1 'polypeptide(L)'
;MKIRVLIITLSLLSVCLSALASAADNKVELEVLVSNYEELAVDAKNCTDSRNQKSAPCTRFIEIFNNGEINNIIKSFGNNVSRYLSIDQELTLRGVTAVGHVADTLGFLFEKQTQKLQKRT
;
A
#
# COMPACT_ATOMS: atom_id res chain seq x y z
N MET A 1 -43.21 28.03 -11.82
CA MET A 1 -41.89 27.77 -12.45
C MET A 1 -40.74 27.86 -11.45
N LYS A 2 -40.64 28.93 -10.64
CA LYS A 2 -39.54 29.14 -9.67
C LYS A 2 -39.34 28.02 -8.63
N ILE A 3 -40.41 27.48 -8.06
CA ILE A 3 -40.33 26.40 -7.04
C ILE A 3 -39.82 25.07 -7.63
N ARG A 4 -40.21 24.72 -8.85
CA ARG A 4 -39.75 23.49 -9.51
C ARG A 4 -38.26 23.54 -9.85
N VAL A 5 -37.77 24.70 -10.29
CA VAL A 5 -36.34 24.94 -10.53
C VAL A 5 -35.56 24.84 -9.21
N LEU A 6 -36.08 25.42 -8.13
CA LEU A 6 -35.45 25.37 -6.81
C LEU A 6 -35.28 23.93 -6.29
N ILE A 7 -36.32 23.09 -6.44
CA ILE A 7 -36.28 21.68 -6.04
C ILE A 7 -35.21 20.93 -6.84
N ILE A 8 -35.18 21.10 -8.17
CA ILE A 8 -34.19 20.44 -9.04
C ILE A 8 -32.76 20.85 -8.66
N THR A 9 -32.51 22.14 -8.43
CA THR A 9 -31.19 22.62 -8.01
C THR A 9 -30.79 22.09 -6.64
N LEU A 10 -31.74 21.93 -5.72
CA LEU A 10 -31.47 21.39 -4.39
C LEU A 10 -31.16 19.89 -4.44
N SER A 11 -31.86 19.14 -5.30
CA SER A 11 -31.56 17.72 -5.56
C SER A 11 -30.16 17.53 -6.15
N LEU A 12 -29.79 18.34 -7.14
CA LEU A 12 -28.45 18.33 -7.74
C LEU A 12 -27.36 18.65 -6.71
N LEU A 13 -27.58 19.67 -5.88
CA LEU A 13 -26.63 20.05 -4.82
C LEU A 13 -26.46 18.93 -3.80
N SER A 14 -27.55 18.29 -3.39
CA SER A 14 -27.51 17.14 -2.47
C SER A 14 -26.69 15.99 -3.05
N VAL A 15 -26.90 15.64 -4.33
CA VAL A 15 -26.14 14.57 -5.01
C VAL A 15 -24.66 14.93 -5.10
N CYS A 16 -24.31 16.18 -5.43
CA CYS A 16 -22.93 16.64 -5.45
C CYS A 16 -22.28 16.54 -4.07
N LEU A 17 -22.95 16.99 -3.00
CA LEU A 17 -22.44 16.91 -1.63
C LEU A 17 -22.17 15.47 -1.21
N SER A 18 -23.08 14.54 -1.51
CA SER A 18 -22.89 13.10 -1.23
C SER A 18 -21.70 12.51 -2.00
N ALA A 19 -21.51 12.91 -3.26
CA ALA A 19 -20.37 12.47 -4.07
C ALA A 19 -19.04 13.02 -3.52
N LEU A 20 -19.01 14.29 -3.09
CA LEU A 20 -17.83 14.88 -2.45
C LEU A 20 -17.49 14.18 -1.13
N ALA A 21 -18.49 13.89 -0.29
CA ALA A 21 -18.28 13.17 0.97
C ALA A 21 -17.70 11.77 0.72
N SER A 22 -18.26 11.01 -0.23
CA SER A 22 -17.73 9.69 -0.58
C SER A 22 -16.31 9.75 -1.14
N ALA A 23 -15.96 10.77 -1.93
CA ALA A 23 -14.59 10.96 -2.41
C ALA A 23 -13.61 11.25 -1.28
N ALA A 24 -14.02 12.04 -0.27
CA ALA A 24 -13.21 12.32 0.91
C ALA A 24 -12.97 11.04 1.75
N ASP A 25 -14.02 10.26 2.01
CA ASP A 25 -13.90 9.00 2.76
C ASP A 25 -12.95 8.01 2.07
N ASN A 26 -13.10 7.83 0.75
CA ASN A 26 -12.22 6.97 -0.05
C ASN A 26 -10.75 7.42 0.01
N LYS A 27 -10.49 8.72 0.06
CA LYS A 27 -9.14 9.25 0.18
C LYS A 27 -8.54 8.95 1.56
N VAL A 28 -9.30 9.17 2.64
CA VAL A 28 -8.85 8.85 4.01
C VAL A 28 -8.53 7.37 4.17
N GLU A 29 -9.38 6.49 3.63
CA GLU A 29 -9.10 5.05 3.62
C GLU A 29 -7.80 4.71 2.89
N LEU A 30 -7.54 5.36 1.74
CA LEU A 30 -6.30 5.19 1.00
C LEU A 30 -5.08 5.71 1.77
N GLU A 31 -5.19 6.85 2.46
CA GLU A 31 -4.11 7.41 3.29
C GLU A 31 -3.70 6.45 4.41
N VAL A 32 -4.67 5.87 5.12
CA VAL A 32 -4.40 4.88 6.18
C VAL A 32 -3.73 3.64 5.60
N LEU A 33 -4.23 3.15 4.46
CA LEU A 33 -3.67 1.98 3.79
C LEU A 33 -2.22 2.20 3.38
N VAL A 34 -1.92 3.34 2.74
CA VAL A 34 -0.57 3.70 2.29
C VAL A 34 0.36 3.89 3.48
N SER A 35 -0.11 4.51 4.58
CA SER A 35 0.70 4.68 5.79
C SER A 35 1.14 3.34 6.40
N ASN A 36 0.25 2.34 6.41
CA ASN A 36 0.61 0.99 6.86
C ASN A 36 1.67 0.34 5.95
N TYR A 37 1.59 0.57 4.64
CA TYR A 37 2.60 0.07 3.71
C TYR A 37 3.94 0.76 3.90
N GLU A 38 3.96 2.07 4.17
CA GLU A 38 5.17 2.82 4.46
C GLU A 38 5.84 2.35 5.76
N GLU A 39 5.07 2.07 6.82
CA GLU A 39 5.62 1.51 8.05
C GLU A 39 6.29 0.15 7.80
N LEU A 40 5.62 -0.74 7.07
CA LEU A 40 6.21 -2.02 6.68
C LEU A 40 7.44 -1.84 5.79
N ALA A 41 7.44 -0.86 4.89
CA ALA A 41 8.57 -0.54 4.02
C ALA A 41 9.78 -0.06 4.82
N VAL A 42 9.58 0.66 5.92
CA VAL A 42 10.67 1.05 6.84
C VAL A 42 11.30 -0.20 7.47
N ASP A 43 10.50 -1.13 7.98
CA ASP A 43 10.98 -2.40 8.52
C ASP A 43 11.71 -3.24 7.46
N ALA A 44 11.14 -3.30 6.25
CA ALA A 44 11.71 -3.99 5.10
C ALA A 44 13.09 -3.40 4.74
N LYS A 45 13.18 -2.07 4.66
CA LYS A 45 14.41 -1.36 4.34
C LYS A 45 15.46 -1.57 5.43
N ASN A 46 15.07 -1.48 6.71
CA ASN A 46 15.96 -1.74 7.84
C ASN A 46 16.52 -3.18 7.79
N CYS A 47 15.72 -4.16 7.36
CA CYS A 47 16.24 -5.51 7.13
C CYS A 47 17.33 -5.51 6.04
N THR A 48 17.05 -4.98 4.86
CA THR A 48 18.00 -4.93 3.74
C THR A 48 19.28 -4.15 4.09
N ASP A 49 19.13 -2.99 4.72
CA ASP A 49 20.24 -2.12 5.13
C ASP A 49 21.13 -2.77 6.19
N SER A 50 20.56 -3.58 7.10
CA SER A 50 21.34 -4.35 8.07
C SER A 50 22.28 -5.38 7.43
N ARG A 51 21.96 -5.81 6.20
CA ARG A 51 22.63 -6.90 5.46
C ARG A 51 22.76 -8.22 6.23
N ASN A 52 22.07 -8.35 7.36
CA ASN A 52 22.14 -9.48 8.27
C ASN A 52 20.76 -10.10 8.45
N GLN A 53 20.56 -11.28 7.89
CA GLN A 53 19.29 -12.02 7.96
C GLN A 53 18.87 -12.43 9.39
N LYS A 54 19.78 -12.32 10.37
CA LYS A 54 19.49 -12.59 11.79
C LYS A 54 19.24 -11.33 12.60
N SER A 55 19.26 -10.16 11.98
CA SER A 55 18.94 -8.90 12.67
C SER A 55 17.47 -8.90 13.10
N ALA A 56 17.15 -8.21 14.20
CA ALA A 56 15.77 -8.03 14.65
C ALA A 56 14.81 -7.55 13.54
N PRO A 57 15.12 -6.52 12.73
CA PRO A 57 14.23 -6.10 11.64
C PRO A 57 14.04 -7.18 10.57
N CYS A 58 15.08 -7.94 10.22
CA CYS A 58 14.90 -9.05 9.26
C CYS A 58 14.07 -10.19 9.83
N THR A 59 14.27 -10.56 11.09
CA THR A 59 13.47 -11.61 11.73
C THR A 59 11.98 -11.22 11.74
N ARG A 60 11.67 -9.97 12.10
CA ARG A 60 10.30 -9.44 12.09
C ARG A 60 9.72 -9.45 10.67
N PHE A 61 10.45 -8.95 9.68
CA PHE A 61 9.98 -8.94 8.30
C PHE A 61 9.72 -10.35 7.75
N ILE A 62 10.61 -11.31 8.06
CA ILE A 62 10.44 -12.72 7.67
C ILE A 62 9.21 -13.34 8.34
N GLU A 63 8.94 -13.01 9.61
CA GLU A 63 7.74 -13.46 10.31
C GLU A 63 6.46 -12.95 9.63
N ILE A 64 6.40 -11.65 9.32
CA ILE A 64 5.29 -11.03 8.59
C ILE A 64 5.12 -11.70 7.21
N PHE A 65 6.23 -12.00 6.52
CA PHE A 65 6.19 -12.69 5.23
C PHE A 65 5.61 -14.11 5.35
N ASN A 66 6.09 -14.88 6.33
CA ASN A 66 5.65 -16.25 6.56
C ASN A 66 4.18 -16.33 6.99
N ASN A 67 3.66 -15.29 7.65
CA ASN A 67 2.25 -15.16 8.00
C ASN A 67 1.36 -14.81 6.78
N GLY A 68 1.94 -14.57 5.61
CA GLY A 68 1.23 -14.28 4.36
C GLY A 68 0.78 -12.83 4.20
N GLU A 69 1.07 -11.98 5.18
CA GLU A 69 0.64 -10.58 5.18
C GLU A 69 1.25 -9.79 4.02
N ILE A 70 2.56 -9.94 3.78
CA ILE A 70 3.23 -9.29 2.64
C ILE A 70 2.63 -9.71 1.29
N ASN A 71 2.26 -10.98 1.13
CA ASN A 71 1.61 -11.46 -0.09
C ASN A 71 0.23 -10.82 -0.28
N ASN A 72 -0.53 -10.67 0.80
CA ASN A 72 -1.83 -10.00 0.77
C ASN A 72 -1.69 -8.52 0.40
N ILE A 73 -0.68 -7.84 0.94
CA ILE A 73 -0.37 -6.44 0.64
C ILE A 73 -0.04 -6.26 -0.84
N ILE A 74 0.93 -7.03 -1.36
CA ILE A 74 1.36 -6.92 -2.76
C ILE A 74 0.19 -7.19 -3.72
N LYS A 75 -0.60 -8.24 -3.45
CA LYS A 75 -1.77 -8.58 -4.28
C LYS A 75 -2.87 -7.53 -4.18
N SER A 76 -3.24 -7.12 -2.97
CA SER A 76 -4.29 -6.13 -2.75
C SER A 76 -3.93 -4.80 -3.43
N PHE A 77 -2.70 -4.33 -3.24
CA PHE A 77 -2.24 -3.10 -3.86
C PHE A 77 -2.19 -3.21 -5.40
N GLY A 78 -1.58 -4.27 -5.92
CA GLY A 78 -1.49 -4.50 -7.38
C GLY A 78 -2.86 -4.58 -8.06
N ASN A 79 -3.82 -5.27 -7.44
CA ASN A 79 -5.18 -5.41 -7.98
C ASN A 79 -5.98 -4.10 -7.96
N ASN A 80 -5.62 -3.14 -7.09
CA ASN A 80 -6.38 -1.92 -6.88
C ASN A 80 -5.64 -0.64 -7.31
N VAL A 81 -4.41 -0.73 -7.83
CA VAL A 81 -3.57 0.43 -8.17
C VAL A 81 -4.27 1.42 -9.10
N SER A 82 -5.02 0.94 -10.10
CA SER A 82 -5.77 1.82 -11.02
C SER A 82 -6.90 2.58 -10.32
N ARG A 83 -7.56 1.96 -9.34
CA ARG A 83 -8.58 2.60 -8.51
C ARG A 83 -7.92 3.65 -7.62
N TYR A 84 -6.80 3.31 -6.97
CA TYR A 84 -6.07 4.23 -6.09
C TYR A 84 -5.58 5.46 -6.85
N LEU A 85 -5.02 5.28 -8.05
CA LEU A 85 -4.61 6.38 -8.94
C LEU A 85 -5.77 7.33 -9.28
N SER A 86 -6.99 6.82 -9.35
CA SER A 86 -8.20 7.61 -9.63
C SER A 86 -8.70 8.38 -8.41
N ILE A 87 -8.34 7.93 -7.19
CA ILE A 87 -8.65 8.62 -5.93
C ILE A 87 -7.62 9.71 -5.66
N ASP A 88 -6.33 9.34 -5.61
CA ASP A 88 -5.22 10.25 -5.35
C ASP A 88 -3.91 9.69 -5.92
N GLN A 89 -3.34 10.38 -6.91
CA GLN A 89 -2.13 9.94 -7.60
C GLN A 89 -0.89 9.98 -6.70
N GLU A 90 -0.74 11.00 -5.87
CA GLU A 90 0.43 11.19 -5.02
C GLU A 90 0.48 10.11 -3.93
N LEU A 91 -0.65 9.88 -3.25
CA LEU A 91 -0.75 8.80 -2.26
C LEU A 91 -0.49 7.44 -2.89
N THR A 92 -1.00 7.21 -4.10
CA THR A 92 -0.76 5.95 -4.80
C THR A 92 0.71 5.77 -5.15
N LEU A 93 1.42 6.81 -5.60
CA LEU A 93 2.86 6.75 -5.89
C LEU A 93 3.69 6.48 -4.63
N ARG A 94 3.30 7.05 -3.49
CA ARG A 94 3.89 6.70 -2.18
C ARG A 94 3.68 5.23 -1.86
N GLY A 95 2.47 4.71 -2.04
CA GLY A 95 2.15 3.29 -1.89
C GLY A 95 2.97 2.39 -2.82
N VAL A 96 3.14 2.77 -4.10
CA VAL A 96 3.99 2.04 -5.06
C VAL A 96 5.43 1.97 -4.55
N THR A 97 5.96 3.09 -4.05
CA THR A 97 7.32 3.17 -3.53
C THR A 97 7.50 2.26 -2.31
N ALA A 98 6.55 2.30 -1.37
CA ALA A 98 6.56 1.46 -0.18
C ALA A 98 6.50 -0.03 -0.51
N VAL A 99 5.57 -0.45 -1.37
CA VAL A 99 5.46 -1.85 -1.84
C VAL A 99 6.71 -2.27 -2.61
N GLY A 100 7.34 -1.34 -3.35
CA GLY A 100 8.62 -1.56 -4.03
C GLY A 100 9.73 -1.95 -3.05
N HIS A 101 9.89 -1.20 -1.94
CA HIS A 101 10.86 -1.55 -0.91
C HIS A 101 10.61 -2.93 -0.27
N VAL A 102 9.35 -3.29 -0.05
CA VAL A 102 8.98 -4.63 0.43
C VAL A 102 9.42 -5.71 -0.57
N ALA A 103 9.16 -5.50 -1.86
CA ALA A 103 9.55 -6.43 -2.91
C ALA A 103 11.09 -6.56 -3.06
N ASP A 104 11.82 -5.44 -2.98
CA ASP A 104 13.29 -5.43 -3.00
C ASP A 104 13.88 -6.23 -1.84
N THR A 105 13.33 -6.08 -0.63
CA THR A 105 13.76 -6.85 0.55
C THR A 105 13.49 -8.35 0.38
N LEU A 106 12.38 -8.75 -0.22
CA LEU A 106 12.15 -10.16 -0.57
C LEU A 106 13.22 -10.66 -1.55
N GLY A 107 13.55 -9.86 -2.57
CA GLY A 107 14.63 -10.15 -3.51
C GLY A 107 15.97 -10.39 -2.81
N PHE A 108 16.35 -9.50 -1.89
CA PHE A 108 17.54 -9.64 -1.06
C PHE A 108 17.55 -10.95 -0.26
N LEU A 109 16.42 -11.31 0.39
CA LEU A 109 16.32 -12.53 1.19
C LEU A 109 16.48 -13.79 0.33
N PHE A 110 15.84 -13.83 -0.84
CA PHE A 110 15.94 -14.95 -1.78
C PHE A 110 17.33 -15.09 -2.40
N GLU A 111 17.98 -13.98 -2.75
CA GLU A 111 19.35 -14.00 -3.27
C GLU A 111 20.32 -14.61 -2.25
N LYS A 112 20.23 -14.17 -0.99
CA LYS A 112 21.06 -14.71 0.11
C LYS A 112 20.79 -16.18 0.39
N GLN A 113 19.54 -16.63 0.29
CA GLN A 113 19.20 -18.04 0.45
C GLN A 113 19.81 -18.87 -0.69
N THR A 114 19.73 -18.38 -1.93
CA THR A 114 20.31 -19.04 -3.11
C THR A 114 21.82 -19.17 -2.99
N GLN A 115 22.52 -18.11 -2.57
CA GLN A 115 23.98 -18.13 -2.32
C GLN A 115 24.38 -19.16 -1.25
N LYS A 116 23.56 -19.33 -0.19
CA LYS A 116 23.82 -20.34 0.85
C LYS A 116 23.68 -21.77 0.33
N LEU A 117 22.72 -22.02 -0.58
CA LEU A 117 22.52 -23.33 -1.18
C LEU A 117 23.68 -23.69 -2.12
N GLN A 118 24.11 -22.76 -2.98
CA GLN A 118 25.23 -22.98 -3.89
C GLN A 118 26.55 -23.30 -3.18
N LYS A 119 26.82 -22.72 -2.01
CA LYS A 119 28.03 -23.01 -1.23
C LYS A 119 28.02 -24.37 -0.53
N ARG A 120 26.88 -25.07 -0.50
CA ARG A 120 26.72 -26.39 0.15
C ARG A 120 26.78 -27.56 -0.82
N THR A 121 26.60 -27.29 -2.12
CA THR A 121 26.83 -28.20 -3.25
C THR A 121 28.26 -28.10 -3.74
#